data_AF-A0A845BC11-F1
#
_entry.id   AF-A0A845BC11-F1
#
_cell.length_a   1.000
_cell.length_b   1.000
_cell.length_c   1.000
_cell.angle_alpha   90.00
_cell.angle_beta   90.00
_cell.angle_gamma   90.00
#
_symmetry.space_group_name_H-M   'P 1'
#
loop_
_entity.id
_entity.type
_entity.pdbx_description
1 polymer ?
#
loop_
_entity_poly.entity_id
_entity_poly.type
_entity_poly.pdbx_seq_one_letter_code
_entity_poly.pdbx_strand_id
1 'polypeptide(L)'
;MPTAPARSDSFAAYRPSRGRSSRLVLRGASILFWGLVTFGLTFVELVAELAGPLLLLVGALWWLGLQALGSLPLDPELQQFLHYVPGQLRAGGYLFTPGGLIRQGLLLLAVVAACRTVNGIIARES
;
A
#
# COMPACT_ATOMS: atom_id res chain seq x y z
N MET A 1 23.45 30.50 -78.40
CA MET A 1 24.42 29.56 -77.79
C MET A 1 24.77 30.06 -76.39
N PRO A 2 25.09 29.17 -75.45
CA PRO A 2 24.39 28.91 -74.19
C PRO A 2 25.13 29.57 -72.98
N THR A 3 24.77 29.52 -71.69
CA THR A 3 23.93 28.66 -70.83
C THR A 3 23.51 29.51 -69.61
N ALA A 4 22.23 29.52 -69.26
CA ALA A 4 21.78 29.92 -67.93
C ALA A 4 22.10 28.80 -66.92
N PRO A 5 22.66 29.08 -65.73
CA PRO A 5 22.74 28.07 -64.69
C PRO A 5 21.38 27.92 -64.02
N ALA A 6 20.70 26.82 -64.33
CA ALA A 6 19.61 26.28 -63.54
C ALA A 6 20.16 25.90 -62.15
N ARG A 7 19.87 26.70 -61.13
CA ARG A 7 20.19 26.36 -59.73
C ARG A 7 19.01 25.57 -59.17
N SER A 8 19.09 24.26 -59.32
CA SER A 8 18.18 23.33 -58.67
C SER A 8 18.51 23.18 -57.18
N ASP A 9 17.46 22.84 -56.43
CA ASP A 9 17.49 22.04 -55.22
C ASP A 9 18.06 22.67 -53.95
N SER A 10 17.15 23.28 -53.20
CA SER A 10 17.14 23.11 -51.74
C SER A 10 15.69 23.10 -51.27
N PHE A 11 14.96 22.02 -51.60
CA PHE A 11 13.85 21.58 -50.77
C PHE A 11 14.43 21.31 -49.38
N ALA A 12 14.42 22.34 -48.54
CA ALA A 12 14.83 22.26 -47.16
C ALA A 12 14.02 21.14 -46.51
N ALA A 13 14.73 20.06 -46.21
CA ALA A 13 14.18 18.87 -45.60
C ALA A 13 13.34 19.26 -44.38
N TYR A 14 12.03 19.03 -44.48
CA TYR A 14 11.11 19.06 -43.36
C TYR A 14 11.54 17.94 -42.42
N ARG A 15 12.49 18.20 -41.51
CA ARG A 15 12.82 17.26 -40.44
C ARG A 15 11.59 17.18 -39.55
N PRO A 16 10.86 16.06 -39.52
CA PRO A 16 9.67 15.98 -38.69
C PRO A 16 10.10 16.14 -37.23
N SER A 17 9.43 17.04 -36.53
CA SER A 17 9.51 17.30 -35.09
C SER A 17 9.08 16.11 -34.21
N ARG A 18 9.24 14.87 -34.70
CA ARG A 18 8.90 13.61 -34.01
C ARG A 18 9.65 13.45 -32.68
N GLY A 19 10.82 14.08 -32.53
CA GLY A 19 11.61 14.01 -31.31
C GLY A 19 11.08 14.81 -30.12
N ARG A 20 10.24 15.84 -30.33
CA ARG A 20 9.72 16.67 -29.23
C ARG A 20 8.41 16.11 -28.67
N SER A 21 7.50 15.66 -29.54
CA SER A 21 6.25 14.99 -29.14
C SER A 21 6.51 13.67 -28.40
N SER A 22 7.42 12.83 -28.89
CA SER A 22 7.75 11.55 -28.23
C SER A 22 8.36 11.74 -26.84
N ARG A 23 9.14 12.80 -26.60
CA ARG A 23 9.67 13.13 -25.27
C ARG A 23 8.60 13.64 -24.31
N LEU A 24 7.62 14.39 -24.81
CA LEU A 24 6.48 14.87 -24.02
C LEU A 24 5.56 13.70 -23.62
N VAL A 25 5.30 12.77 -24.55
CA VAL A 25 4.51 11.56 -24.29
C VAL A 25 5.24 10.64 -23.30
N LEU A 26 6.55 10.40 -23.48
CA LEU A 26 7.33 9.63 -22.51
C LEU A 26 7.30 10.27 -21.11
N ARG A 27 7.48 11.59 -21.03
CA ARG A 27 7.42 12.31 -19.75
C ARG A 27 6.04 12.21 -19.11
N GLY A 28 4.97 12.38 -19.90
CA GLY A 28 3.60 12.21 -19.41
C GLY A 28 3.35 10.81 -18.87
N ALA A 29 3.81 9.78 -19.58
CA ALA A 29 3.70 8.39 -19.14
C ALA A 29 4.51 8.13 -17.86
N SER A 30 5.73 8.66 -17.76
CA SER A 30 6.54 8.55 -16.53
C SER A 30 5.88 9.26 -15.35
N ILE A 31 5.28 10.43 -15.54
CA ILE A 31 4.56 11.16 -14.48
C ILE A 31 3.33 10.38 -14.03
N LEU A 32 2.56 9.82 -14.97
CA LEU A 32 1.40 8.99 -14.63
C LEU A 32 1.83 7.71 -13.89
N PHE A 33 2.91 7.08 -14.34
CA PHE A 33 3.46 5.89 -13.69
C PHE A 33 3.92 6.20 -12.25
N TRP A 34 4.72 7.25 -12.07
CA TRP A 34 5.14 7.70 -10.74
C TRP A 34 3.96 8.10 -9.87
N GLY A 35 2.99 8.84 -10.42
CA GLY A 35 1.77 9.21 -9.72
C GLY A 35 0.96 8.00 -9.26
N LEU A 36 0.83 6.98 -10.11
CA LEU A 36 0.12 5.74 -9.76
C LEU A 36 0.84 4.94 -8.67
N VAL A 37 2.17 4.87 -8.71
CA VAL A 37 2.99 4.22 -7.68
C VAL A 37 2.83 4.95 -6.34
N THR A 38 2.99 6.27 -6.32
CA THR A 38 2.84 7.09 -5.11
C THR A 38 1.41 7.03 -4.56
N PHE A 39 0.40 7.02 -5.45
CA PHE A 39 -1.00 6.83 -5.06
C PHE A 39 -1.23 5.45 -4.43
N GLY A 40 -0.70 4.38 -5.04
CA GLY A 40 -0.82 3.03 -4.48
C GLY A 40 -0.18 2.92 -3.09
N LEU A 41 1.02 3.49 -2.93
CA LEU A 41 1.73 3.51 -1.64
C LEU A 41 0.93 4.27 -0.57
N THR A 42 0.44 5.47 -0.88
CA THR A 42 -0.36 6.27 0.07
C THR A 42 -1.71 5.63 0.37
N PHE A 43 -2.33 4.95 -0.59
CA PHE A 43 -3.56 4.20 -0.37
C PHE A 43 -3.35 3.01 0.59
N VAL A 44 -2.31 2.22 0.36
CA VAL A 44 -1.94 1.11 1.27
C VAL A 44 -1.61 1.65 2.66
N GLU A 45 -0.91 2.77 2.74
CA GLU A 45 -0.61 3.46 4.00
C GLU A 45 -1.90 3.81 4.75
N LEU A 46 -2.89 4.40 4.08
CA LEU A 46 -4.17 4.79 4.69
C LEU A 46 -4.97 3.57 5.18
N VAL A 47 -5.04 2.52 4.37
CA VAL A 47 -5.74 1.29 4.74
C VAL A 47 -5.06 0.63 5.94
N ALA A 48 -3.73 0.61 5.97
CA ALA A 48 -2.97 0.00 7.04
C ALA A 48 -2.90 0.87 8.31
N GLU A 49 -2.96 2.20 8.21
CA GLU A 49 -3.15 3.09 9.37
C GLU A 49 -4.50 2.92 10.04
N LEU A 50 -5.54 2.53 9.29
CA LEU A 50 -6.84 2.22 9.87
C LEU A 50 -6.88 0.78 10.40
N ALA A 51 -6.44 -0.18 9.57
CA ALA A 51 -6.54 -1.59 9.89
C ALA A 51 -5.54 -2.02 10.97
N GLY A 52 -4.30 -1.54 10.94
CA GLY A 52 -3.26 -1.85 11.92
C GLY A 52 -3.71 -1.66 13.38
N PRO A 53 -4.09 -0.44 13.79
CA PRO A 53 -4.58 -0.19 15.14
C PRO A 53 -5.89 -0.92 15.42
N LEU A 54 -6.80 -1.08 14.45
CA LEU A 54 -8.04 -1.83 14.68
C LEU A 54 -7.76 -3.30 15.01
N LEU A 55 -6.89 -3.96 14.24
CA LEU A 55 -6.47 -5.35 14.47
C LEU A 55 -5.73 -5.49 15.80
N LEU A 56 -4.84 -4.54 16.12
CA LEU A 56 -4.13 -4.52 17.40
C LEU A 56 -5.08 -4.35 18.58
N LEU A 57 -6.04 -3.43 18.48
CA LEU A 57 -6.97 -3.11 19.55
C LEU A 57 -7.92 -4.29 19.80
N VAL A 58 -8.48 -4.89 18.74
CA VAL A 58 -9.29 -6.10 18.84
C VAL A 58 -8.49 -7.28 19.41
N GLY A 59 -7.28 -7.51 18.90
CA GLY A 59 -6.41 -8.59 19.39
C GLY A 59 -5.99 -8.40 20.85
N ALA A 60 -5.66 -7.17 21.25
CA ALA A 60 -5.27 -6.82 22.61
C ALA A 60 -6.45 -6.92 23.58
N LEU A 61 -7.64 -6.40 23.23
CA LEU A 61 -8.84 -6.54 24.06
C LEU A 61 -9.20 -8.01 24.25
N TRP A 62 -9.13 -8.82 23.19
CA TRP A 62 -9.43 -10.25 23.26
C TRP A 62 -8.42 -11.00 24.15
N TRP A 63 -7.13 -10.69 24.00
CA TRP A 63 -6.09 -11.29 24.84
C TRP A 63 -6.20 -10.89 26.30
N LEU A 64 -6.46 -9.61 26.57
CA LEU A 64 -6.67 -9.09 27.92
C LEU A 64 -7.92 -9.69 28.57
N GLY A 65 -9.00 -9.87 27.79
CA GLY A 65 -10.19 -10.58 28.22
C GLY A 65 -9.87 -12.01 28.64
N LEU A 66 -9.21 -12.80 27.79
CA LEU A 66 -8.83 -14.17 28.14
C LEU A 66 -7.96 -14.25 29.40
N GLN A 67 -7.00 -13.33 29.57
CA GLN A 67 -6.17 -13.24 30.76
C GLN A 67 -6.98 -12.90 32.02
N ALA A 68 -7.86 -11.90 31.93
CA ALA A 68 -8.71 -11.49 33.04
C ALA A 68 -9.62 -12.64 33.49
N LEU A 69 -10.28 -13.33 32.56
CA LEU A 69 -11.12 -14.49 32.85
C LEU A 69 -10.32 -15.66 33.44
N GLY A 70 -9.08 -15.89 33.00
CA GLY A 70 -8.21 -16.95 33.54
C GLY A 70 -7.61 -16.66 34.92
N SER A 71 -7.49 -15.38 35.30
CA SER A 71 -6.90 -14.95 36.57
C SER A 71 -7.89 -14.84 37.74
N LEU A 72 -9.19 -14.83 37.45
CA LEU A 72 -10.24 -14.75 38.46
C LEU A 72 -10.50 -16.14 39.07
N PRO A 73 -10.49 -16.28 40.41
CA PRO A 73 -11.01 -17.48 41.06
C PRO A 73 -12.53 -17.46 40.92
N LEU A 74 -13.03 -17.97 39.80
CA LEU A 74 -14.45 -17.97 39.48
C LEU A 74 -15.17 -19.15 40.14
N ASP A 75 -16.37 -18.88 40.64
CA ASP A 75 -17.31 -19.92 41.06
C ASP A 75 -17.55 -20.94 39.92
N PRO A 76 -17.77 -22.22 40.23
CA PRO A 76 -17.96 -23.27 39.22
C PRO A 76 -19.12 -23.00 38.26
N GLU A 77 -20.14 -22.26 38.73
CA GLU A 77 -21.27 -21.76 37.93
C GLU A 77 -20.86 -20.71 36.88
N LEU A 78 -19.77 -19.96 37.10
CA LEU A 78 -19.23 -18.99 36.13
C LEU A 78 -18.21 -19.63 35.18
N GLN A 79 -17.50 -20.68 35.63
CA GLN A 79 -16.60 -21.46 34.79
C GLN A 79 -17.32 -22.14 33.61
N GLN A 80 -18.58 -22.55 33.76
CA GLN A 80 -19.36 -23.12 32.66
C GLN A 80 -19.62 -22.10 31.54
N PHE A 81 -19.71 -20.79 31.86
CA PHE A 81 -19.87 -19.72 30.88
C PHE A 81 -18.54 -19.33 30.21
N LEU A 82 -17.38 -19.59 30.85
CA LEU A 82 -16.07 -19.40 30.21
C LEU A 82 -15.86 -20.31 29.01
N HIS A 83 -16.46 -21.50 29.01
CA HIS A 83 -16.40 -22.41 27.85
C HIS A 83 -17.05 -21.83 26.59
N TYR A 84 -17.90 -20.80 26.72
CA TYR A 84 -18.48 -20.08 25.58
C TYR A 84 -17.57 -19.00 24.99
N VAL A 85 -16.43 -18.68 25.62
CA VAL A 85 -15.45 -17.71 25.09
C VAL A 85 -14.40 -18.49 24.30
N PRO A 86 -14.49 -18.56 22.96
CA PRO A 86 -13.57 -19.37 22.17
C PRO A 86 -12.17 -18.74 22.15
N GLY A 87 -11.16 -19.50 22.54
CA GLY A 87 -9.75 -19.09 22.36
C GLY A 87 -9.34 -18.95 20.89
N GLN A 88 -10.13 -19.50 19.96
CA GLN A 88 -9.93 -19.44 18.52
C GLN A 88 -11.28 -19.24 17.82
N LEU A 89 -11.41 -18.17 17.05
CA LEU A 89 -12.61 -17.90 16.26
C LEU A 89 -12.40 -18.37 14.84
N ARG A 90 -13.31 -19.20 14.33
CA ARG A 90 -13.29 -19.64 12.93
C ARG A 90 -14.39 -18.91 12.17
N ALA A 91 -14.00 -18.02 11.26
CA ALA A 91 -14.93 -17.25 10.44
C ALA A 91 -14.53 -17.33 8.97
N GLY A 92 -15.47 -17.73 8.10
CA GLY A 92 -15.24 -17.80 6.66
C GLY A 92 -14.08 -18.69 6.21
N GLY A 93 -13.78 -19.77 6.95
CA GLY A 93 -12.67 -20.68 6.68
C GLY A 93 -11.32 -20.26 7.28
N TYR A 94 -11.20 -19.05 7.80
CA TYR A 94 -9.98 -18.54 8.43
C TYR A 94 -10.03 -18.73 9.95
N LEU A 95 -8.88 -19.09 10.53
CA LEU A 95 -8.70 -19.27 11.97
C LEU A 95 -8.11 -17.99 12.56
N PHE A 96 -8.95 -17.23 13.23
CA PHE A 96 -8.58 -16.00 13.93
C PHE A 96 -8.16 -16.33 15.35
N THR A 97 -6.90 -16.03 15.65
CA THR A 97 -6.37 -16.07 17.01
C THR A 97 -6.02 -14.65 17.45
N PRO A 98 -6.14 -14.33 18.75
CA PRO A 98 -5.74 -13.02 19.27
C PRO A 98 -4.29 -12.66 18.90
N GLY A 99 -3.37 -13.63 19.01
CA GLY A 99 -1.97 -13.43 18.58
C GLY A 99 -1.82 -13.25 17.06
N GLY A 100 -2.69 -13.88 16.26
CA GLY A 100 -2.75 -13.68 14.81
C GLY A 100 -3.14 -12.26 14.43
N LEU A 101 -4.18 -11.71 15.07
CA LEU A 101 -4.64 -10.34 14.87
C LEU A 101 -3.55 -9.32 15.23
N ILE A 102 -2.88 -9.52 16.37
CA ILE A 102 -1.78 -8.63 16.80
C ILE A 102 -0.63 -8.65 15.79
N ARG A 103 -0.20 -9.84 15.35
CA ARG A 103 0.89 -9.97 14.36
C ARG A 103 0.53 -9.34 13.02
N GLN A 104 -0.70 -9.54 12.56
CA GLN A 104 -1.19 -8.94 11.31
C GLN A 104 -1.26 -7.41 11.41
N GLY A 105 -1.72 -6.87 12.54
CA GLY A 105 -1.71 -5.43 12.81
C GLY A 105 -0.28 -4.86 12.82
N LEU A 106 0.67 -5.54 13.46
CA LEU A 106 2.10 -5.18 13.46
C LEU A 106 2.72 -5.21 12.05
N LEU A 107 2.42 -6.24 11.26
CA LEU A 107 2.90 -6.35 9.88
C LEU A 107 2.37 -5.21 9.02
N LEU A 108 1.09 -4.85 9.16
CA LEU A 108 0.50 -3.70 8.48
C LEU A 108 1.21 -2.39 8.88
N LEU A 109 1.53 -2.23 10.16
CA LEU A 109 2.24 -1.05 10.66
C LEU A 109 3.69 -0.99 10.14
N ALA A 110 4.36 -2.13 10.02
CA ALA A 110 5.67 -2.23 9.38
C ALA A 110 5.60 -1.88 7.88
N VAL A 111 4.55 -2.32 7.17
CA VAL A 111 4.30 -1.94 5.77
C VAL A 111 4.06 -0.44 5.64
N VAL A 112 3.30 0.18 6.54
CA VAL A 112 3.11 1.65 6.61
C VAL A 112 4.45 2.37 6.73
N ALA A 113 5.29 1.94 7.67
CA ALA A 113 6.61 2.54 7.89
C ALA A 113 7.50 2.41 6.64
N ALA A 114 7.48 1.25 5.97
CA ALA A 114 8.19 1.05 4.72
C ALA A 114 7.66 1.95 3.59
N CYS A 115 6.33 2.05 3.43
CA CYS A 115 5.70 2.92 2.43
C CYS A 115 6.05 4.40 2.67
N ARG A 116 6.01 4.87 3.92
CA ARG A 116 6.48 6.22 4.30
C ARG A 116 7.93 6.46 3.95
N THR A 117 8.80 5.47 4.20
CA THR A 117 10.24 5.58 3.90
C THR A 117 10.46 5.72 2.40
N VAL A 118 9.78 4.89 1.60
CA VAL A 118 9.86 4.92 0.14
C VAL A 118 9.28 6.23 -0.40
N ASN A 119 8.08 6.64 0.02
CA ASN A 119 7.48 7.92 -0.37
C ASN A 119 8.37 9.12 0.01
N GLY A 120 9.02 9.07 1.18
CA GLY A 120 9.95 10.10 1.63
C GLY A 120 11.23 10.18 0.80
N ILE A 121 11.74 9.05 0.29
CA ILE A 121 12.88 9.02 -0.63
C ILE A 121 12.46 9.61 -1.99
N ILE A 122 11.34 9.16 -2.52
CA ILE A 122 10.81 9.62 -3.82
C ILE A 122 10.56 11.13 -3.82
N ALA A 123 9.93 11.65 -2.76
CA ALA A 123 9.65 13.08 -2.61
C ALA A 123 10.92 13.94 -2.46
N ARG A 124 12.06 13.34 -2.09
CA ARG A 124 13.36 14.02 -2.03
C ARG A 124 14.10 14.00 -3.37
N GLU A 125 13.82 13.02 -4.22
CA GLU A 125 14.47 12.83 -5.51
C GLU A 125 13.71 13.49 -6.68
N SER A 126 12.44 13.87 -6.48
CA SER A 126 11.62 14.66 -7.41
C SER A 126 11.84 16.16 -7.25
#